data_AF-A0A9P4ISN1-F1
#
_entry.id   AF-A0A9P4ISN1-F1
#
_cell.length_a   1.000
_cell.length_b   1.000
_cell.length_c   1.000
_cell.angle_alpha   90.00
_cell.angle_beta   90.00
_cell.angle_gamma   90.00
#
_symmetry.space_group_name_H-M   'P 1'
#
loop_
_entity.id
_entity.type
_entity.pdbx_description
1 polymer ?
#
loop_
_entity_poly.entity_id
_entity_poly.type
_entity_poly.pdbx_seq_one_letter_code
_entity_poly.pdbx_strand_id
1 'polypeptide(L)'
;MAVEPNPHVSDEVLHPFLNPHFDPAEYLNATLPSLSITTPAPSQSDRASISDLATRTSTLLTTLNAQTSRLSAALTTLTDEIIRGGSRLAYEVEILRGETDGLTEVLATQLSTDLALFDSSGTDGGADAEPEHIQRLRTLTHVRARLDAVIRVFGDAMEWPLAPSELSSSLISVTAPDVGPEEVRDREEKGREAARKLRAEVVEMLEREDGVKAAEERVEELRKLAGVWKGTAEEKVRARHLDGLEKLVEEEQRKVARKSEGRRQAGGTVAQPAERRVPDAPRPAAEGSYGFMNSLRKMRGDIYIE
;
A
#
# COMPACT_ATOMS: atom_id res chain seq x y z
N MET A 1 33.59 21.85 -10.10
CA MET A 1 33.93 22.92 -9.15
C MET A 1 35.45 23.06 -9.20
N ALA A 2 35.97 24.09 -9.85
CA ALA A 2 37.42 24.30 -9.93
C ALA A 2 37.92 24.67 -8.53
N VAL A 3 38.87 23.90 -8.00
CA VAL A 3 39.55 24.25 -6.74
C VAL A 3 40.43 25.44 -7.08
N GLU A 4 40.08 26.63 -6.59
CA GLU A 4 40.97 27.78 -6.69
C GLU A 4 42.30 27.45 -5.98
N PRO A 5 43.45 27.79 -6.60
CA PRO A 5 44.74 27.52 -5.98
C PRO A 5 44.84 28.28 -4.65
N ASN A 6 45.26 27.57 -3.60
CA ASN A 6 45.36 28.14 -2.26
C ASN A 6 46.32 29.36 -2.28
N PRO A 7 45.84 30.59 -2.01
CA PRO A 7 46.63 31.81 -2.18
C PRO A 7 47.82 31.88 -1.21
N HIS A 8 47.79 31.10 -0.14
CA HIS A 8 48.87 31.05 0.85
C HIS A 8 50.09 30.23 0.40
N VAL A 9 49.97 29.52 -0.73
CA VAL A 9 51.00 28.58 -1.24
C VAL A 9 51.40 28.89 -2.69
N SER A 10 51.04 30.07 -3.19
CA SER A 10 51.39 30.50 -4.56
C SER A 10 52.85 30.98 -4.72
N ASP A 11 53.62 31.02 -3.62
CA ASP A 11 55.02 31.43 -3.62
C ASP A 11 55.91 30.31 -4.19
N GLU A 12 56.74 30.64 -5.18
CA GLU A 12 57.63 29.71 -5.88
C GLU A 12 58.60 29.01 -4.93
N VAL A 13 59.00 29.69 -3.85
CA VAL A 13 59.87 29.15 -2.81
C VAL A 13 59.21 27.99 -2.04
N LEU A 14 57.88 27.93 -2.01
CA LEU A 14 57.12 26.86 -1.33
C LEU A 14 56.88 25.63 -2.22
N HIS A 15 57.08 25.74 -3.54
CA HIS A 15 56.81 24.67 -4.49
C HIS A 15 57.54 23.34 -4.18
N PRO A 16 58.83 23.35 -3.76
CA PRO A 16 59.53 22.12 -3.38
C PRO A 16 58.89 21.42 -2.17
N PHE A 17 58.34 22.20 -1.23
CA PHE A 17 57.74 21.71 0.02
C PHE A 17 56.34 21.15 -0.15
N LEU A 18 55.72 21.32 -1.32
CA LEU A 18 54.42 20.73 -1.64
C LEU A 18 54.48 19.27 -2.06
N ASN A 19 55.69 18.77 -2.35
CA ASN A 19 55.87 17.38 -2.71
C ASN A 19 55.68 16.48 -1.48
N PRO A 20 54.80 15.47 -1.55
CA PRO A 20 54.57 14.54 -0.43
C PRO A 20 55.80 13.73 0.00
N HIS A 21 56.81 13.62 -0.88
CA HIS A 21 58.05 12.87 -0.66
C HIS A 21 59.26 13.81 -0.47
N PHE A 22 59.04 15.02 0.05
CA PHE A 22 60.11 15.99 0.27
C PHE A 22 61.21 15.45 1.20
N ASP A 23 62.44 15.40 0.71
CA ASP A 23 63.64 15.11 1.52
C ASP A 23 64.42 16.41 1.83
N PRO A 24 64.56 16.80 3.10
CA PRO A 24 65.31 18.01 3.46
C PRO A 24 66.80 17.93 3.10
N ALA A 25 67.40 16.74 3.11
CA ALA A 25 68.82 16.59 2.80
C ALA A 25 69.09 16.79 1.31
N GLU A 26 68.31 16.14 0.45
CA GLU A 26 68.35 16.35 -1.01
C GLU A 26 68.06 17.80 -1.40
N TYR A 27 67.07 18.45 -0.77
CA TYR A 27 66.76 19.86 -1.00
C TYR A 27 67.93 20.80 -0.69
N LEU A 28 68.58 20.64 0.46
CA LEU A 28 69.74 21.47 0.82
C LEU A 28 70.94 21.21 -0.11
N ASN A 29 71.15 19.96 -0.53
CA ASN A 29 72.23 19.60 -1.47
C ASN A 29 71.98 20.14 -2.89
N ALA A 30 70.71 20.27 -3.30
CA ALA A 30 70.34 20.83 -4.60
C ALA A 30 70.32 22.37 -4.61
N THR A 31 70.07 23.01 -3.46
CA THR A 31 69.96 24.48 -3.33
C THR A 31 71.27 25.17 -2.98
N LEU A 32 72.19 24.49 -2.28
CA LEU A 32 73.47 25.06 -1.87
C LEU A 32 74.59 24.72 -2.88
N PRO A 33 75.43 25.69 -3.27
CA PRO A 33 76.54 25.47 -4.19
C PRO A 33 77.64 24.61 -3.54
N SER A 34 78.39 23.88 -4.37
CA SER A 34 79.49 23.03 -3.91
C SER A 34 80.71 23.85 -3.43
N LEU A 35 81.37 23.41 -2.35
CA LEU A 35 82.52 24.11 -1.77
C LEU A 35 83.76 24.02 -2.68
N SER A 36 84.35 25.17 -3.01
CA SER A 36 85.60 25.24 -3.77
C SER A 36 86.81 25.15 -2.82
N ILE A 37 87.29 23.93 -2.56
CA ILE A 37 88.40 23.67 -1.62
C ILE A 37 89.76 23.55 -2.34
N THR A 38 89.78 23.22 -3.65
CA THR A 38 91.02 23.01 -4.43
C THR A 38 90.83 23.40 -5.91
N THR A 39 91.93 23.88 -6.53
CA THR A 39 92.24 24.32 -7.92
C THR A 39 91.24 23.91 -9.03
N PRO A 40 90.91 24.79 -10.00
CA PRO A 40 89.74 24.62 -10.85
C PRO A 40 89.87 23.47 -11.87
N ALA A 41 88.90 22.56 -11.87
CA ALA A 41 88.60 21.71 -13.01
C ALA A 41 87.50 22.38 -13.87
N PRO A 42 87.58 22.34 -15.20
CA PRO A 42 86.83 23.23 -16.10
C PRO A 42 85.35 22.85 -16.33
N SER A 43 84.75 21.98 -15.52
CA SER A 43 83.43 21.38 -15.81
C SER A 43 82.34 21.59 -14.75
N GLN A 44 82.58 22.37 -13.68
CA GLN A 44 81.56 22.62 -12.66
C GLN A 44 81.36 24.12 -12.43
N SER A 45 80.26 24.65 -12.96
CA SER A 45 79.89 26.06 -12.98
C SER A 45 79.30 26.60 -11.67
N ASP A 46 79.20 25.79 -10.61
CA ASP A 46 78.49 26.16 -9.37
C ASP A 46 79.32 25.87 -8.09
N ARG A 47 80.57 26.36 -8.10
CA ARG A 47 81.49 26.29 -6.95
C ARG A 47 81.57 27.64 -6.25
N ALA A 48 81.28 27.65 -4.95
CA ALA A 48 81.28 28.87 -4.13
C ALA A 48 82.36 28.85 -3.05
N SER A 49 82.78 30.04 -2.61
CA SER A 49 83.66 30.18 -1.44
C SER A 49 82.88 29.93 -0.14
N ILE A 50 83.59 29.64 0.95
CA ILE A 50 82.95 29.33 2.24
C ILE A 50 82.15 30.53 2.79
N SER A 51 82.60 31.76 2.51
CA SER A 51 81.88 33.00 2.86
C SER A 51 80.60 33.17 2.04
N ASP A 52 80.63 32.83 0.76
CA ASP A 52 79.44 32.90 -0.10
C ASP A 52 78.42 31.81 0.29
N LEU A 53 78.89 30.63 0.69
CA LEU A 53 78.01 29.58 1.20
C LEU A 53 77.35 30.01 2.52
N ALA A 54 78.12 30.54 3.47
CA ALA A 54 77.58 30.99 4.75
C ALA A 54 76.50 32.07 4.58
N THR A 55 76.75 33.06 3.71
CA THR A 55 75.79 34.12 3.41
C THR A 55 74.53 33.59 2.71
N ARG A 56 74.66 32.68 1.74
CA ARG A 56 73.52 32.02 1.08
C ARG A 56 72.69 31.20 2.06
N THR A 57 73.31 30.39 2.92
CA THR A 57 72.61 29.59 3.92
C THR A 57 71.91 30.46 4.95
N SER A 58 72.54 31.53 5.44
CA SER A 58 71.90 32.48 6.36
C SER A 58 70.71 33.20 5.71
N THR A 59 70.82 33.55 4.44
CA THR A 59 69.70 34.15 3.68
C THR A 59 68.55 33.16 3.54
N LEU A 60 68.84 31.91 3.14
CA LEU A 60 67.86 30.84 3.00
C LEU A 60 67.14 30.54 4.33
N LEU A 61 67.89 30.43 5.43
CA LEU A 61 67.29 30.22 6.76
C LEU A 61 66.39 31.38 7.18
N THR A 62 66.80 32.62 6.88
CA THR A 62 65.98 33.81 7.18
C THR A 62 64.70 33.80 6.35
N THR A 63 64.78 33.45 5.07
CA THR A 63 63.59 33.35 4.20
C THR A 63 62.64 32.24 4.65
N LEU A 64 63.16 31.06 4.99
CA LEU A 64 62.33 29.94 5.46
C LEU A 64 61.70 30.23 6.83
N ASN A 65 62.41 30.92 7.72
CA ASN A 65 61.86 31.31 9.02
C ASN A 65 60.73 32.35 8.87
N ALA A 66 60.89 33.31 7.96
CA ALA A 66 59.86 34.27 7.63
C ALA A 66 58.62 33.59 7.02
N GLN A 67 58.82 32.64 6.10
CA GLN A 67 57.72 31.88 5.51
C GLN A 67 57.00 30.98 6.51
N THR A 68 57.74 30.27 7.36
CA THR A 68 57.18 29.47 8.46
C THR A 68 56.29 30.33 9.34
N SER A 69 56.78 31.51 9.76
CA SER A 69 55.99 32.45 10.58
C SER A 69 54.72 32.92 9.89
N ARG A 70 54.79 33.22 8.59
CA ARG A 70 53.64 33.65 7.78
C ARG A 70 52.60 32.53 7.62
N LEU A 71 53.04 31.31 7.35
CA LEU A 71 52.15 30.14 7.22
C LEU A 71 51.50 29.79 8.55
N SER A 72 52.24 29.87 9.67
CA SER A 72 51.66 29.69 11.00
C SER A 72 50.57 30.72 11.30
N ALA A 73 50.80 32.00 10.99
CA ALA A 73 49.79 33.05 11.17
C ALA A 73 48.55 32.83 10.27
N ALA A 74 48.76 32.39 9.03
CA ALA A 74 47.67 32.04 8.11
C ALA A 74 46.84 30.86 8.64
N LEU A 75 47.49 29.80 9.14
CA LEU A 75 46.81 28.65 9.75
C LEU A 75 45.98 29.05 10.97
N THR A 76 46.51 29.92 11.84
CA THR A 76 45.75 30.44 12.97
C THR A 76 44.52 31.22 12.51
N THR A 77 44.67 32.07 11.49
CA THR A 77 43.56 32.85 10.92
C THR A 77 42.48 31.94 10.34
N LEU A 78 42.87 30.97 9.51
CA LEU A 78 41.94 30.00 8.91
C LEU A 78 41.24 29.15 9.99
N THR A 79 41.94 28.80 11.07
CA THR A 79 41.35 28.05 12.18
C THR A 79 40.29 28.88 12.91
N ASP A 80 40.56 30.17 13.15
CA ASP A 80 39.58 31.08 13.75
C ASP A 80 38.36 31.28 12.83
N GLU A 81 38.59 31.46 11.52
CA GLU A 81 37.53 31.55 10.52
C GLU A 81 36.67 30.28 10.46
N ILE A 82 37.27 29.09 10.58
CA ILE A 82 36.51 27.82 10.63
C ILE A 82 35.64 27.77 11.89
N ILE A 83 36.19 28.11 13.06
CA ILE A 83 35.45 28.08 14.33
C ILE A 83 34.29 29.09 14.29
N ARG A 84 34.55 30.29 13.77
CA ARG A 84 33.53 31.34 13.63
C ARG A 84 32.50 31.01 12.55
N GLY A 85 32.93 30.42 11.45
CA GLY A 85 32.06 29.95 10.37
C GLY A 85 31.11 28.84 10.85
N GLY A 86 31.61 27.92 11.69
CA GLY A 86 30.81 26.86 12.30
C GLY A 86 29.69 27.39 13.21
N SER A 87 29.98 28.38 14.07
CA SER A 87 28.95 28.97 14.93
C SER A 87 27.90 29.77 14.16
N ARG A 88 28.31 30.49 13.10
CA ARG A 88 27.39 31.19 12.21
C ARG A 88 26.49 30.23 11.43
N LEU A 89 27.07 29.16 10.86
CA LEU A 89 26.31 28.16 10.11
C LEU A 89 25.28 27.47 11.01
N ALA A 90 25.64 27.15 12.26
CA ALA A 90 24.72 26.56 13.21
C ALA A 90 23.49 27.47 13.46
N TYR A 91 23.70 28.78 13.56
CA TYR A 91 22.60 29.74 13.70
C TYR A 91 21.73 29.80 12.45
N GLU A 92 22.33 29.87 11.25
CA GLU A 92 21.58 29.88 9.99
C GLU A 92 20.75 28.60 9.82
N VAL A 93 21.29 27.44 10.18
CA VAL A 93 20.56 26.16 10.17
C VAL A 93 19.39 26.17 11.16
N GLU A 94 19.58 26.72 12.37
CA GLU A 94 18.51 26.78 13.36
C GLU A 94 17.37 27.72 12.91
N ILE A 95 17.70 28.85 12.27
CA ILE A 95 16.69 29.73 11.65
C ILE A 95 15.94 28.98 10.55
N LEU A 96 16.65 28.36 9.61
CA LEU A 96 16.04 27.65 8.49
C LEU A 96 15.15 26.50 8.98
N ARG A 97 15.54 25.83 10.07
CA ARG A 97 14.72 24.83 10.72
C ARG A 97 13.44 25.44 11.29
N GLY A 98 13.53 26.56 12.01
CA GLY A 98 12.36 27.28 12.50
C GLY A 98 11.42 27.75 11.39
N GLU A 99 11.96 28.26 10.29
CA GLU A 99 11.17 28.65 9.10
C GLU A 99 10.51 27.44 8.44
N THR A 100 11.23 26.32 8.35
CA THR A 100 10.70 25.05 7.80
C THR A 100 9.59 24.49 8.69
N ASP A 101 9.78 24.52 10.01
CA ASP A 101 8.78 24.09 10.97
C ASP A 101 7.54 25.00 10.88
N GLY A 102 7.73 26.31 10.76
CA GLY A 102 6.64 27.27 10.54
C GLY A 102 5.89 27.06 9.22
N LEU A 103 6.61 26.80 8.12
CA LEU A 103 5.99 26.45 6.83
C LEU A 103 5.21 25.14 6.94
N THR A 104 5.76 24.15 7.64
CA THR A 104 5.10 22.86 7.87
C THR A 104 3.82 23.04 8.67
N GLU A 105 3.83 23.90 9.70
CA GLU A 105 2.62 24.25 10.45
C GLU A 105 1.58 24.91 9.55
N VAL A 106 1.96 25.89 8.72
CA VAL A 106 1.02 26.56 7.78
C VAL A 106 0.42 25.55 6.80
N LEU A 107 1.22 24.66 6.22
CA LEU A 107 0.71 23.65 5.27
C LEU A 107 -0.17 22.59 5.95
N ALA A 108 0.28 22.06 7.08
CA ALA A 108 -0.40 20.95 7.75
C ALA A 108 -1.64 21.41 8.52
N THR A 109 -1.61 22.60 9.13
CA THR A 109 -2.72 23.08 9.97
C THR A 109 -3.60 24.06 9.21
N GLN A 110 -3.06 25.18 8.72
CA GLN A 110 -3.88 26.25 8.13
C GLN A 110 -4.43 25.82 6.77
N LEU A 111 -3.57 25.45 5.83
CA LEU A 111 -4.00 25.07 4.47
C LEU A 111 -4.87 23.80 4.48
N SER A 112 -4.53 22.80 5.29
CA SER A 112 -5.38 21.60 5.41
C SER A 112 -6.76 21.92 6.01
N THR A 113 -6.82 22.84 6.98
CA THR A 113 -8.10 23.27 7.56
C THR A 113 -8.92 24.07 6.54
N ASP A 114 -8.28 24.97 5.80
CA ASP A 114 -8.93 25.73 4.73
C ASP A 114 -9.45 24.80 3.63
N LEU A 115 -8.68 23.78 3.23
CA LEU A 115 -9.13 22.76 2.28
C LEU A 115 -10.31 21.93 2.83
N ALA A 116 -10.32 21.60 4.11
CA ALA A 116 -11.47 20.95 4.74
C ALA A 116 -12.71 21.87 4.77
N LEU A 117 -12.50 23.20 4.85
CA LEU A 117 -13.57 24.19 4.71
C LEU A 117 -14.12 24.21 3.28
N PHE A 118 -13.29 24.03 2.26
CA PHE A 118 -13.73 23.89 0.86
C PHE A 118 -14.50 22.59 0.58
N ASP A 119 -14.23 21.52 1.34
CA ASP A 119 -14.96 20.24 1.24
C ASP A 119 -16.34 20.33 1.92
N SER A 120 -16.42 21.02 3.07
CA SER A 120 -17.68 21.26 3.79
C SER A 120 -18.53 22.39 3.20
N SER A 121 -17.94 23.35 2.50
CA SER A 121 -18.64 24.40 1.74
C SER A 121 -19.31 23.85 0.46
N GLY A 122 -19.15 22.57 0.15
CA GLY A 122 -19.71 21.93 -1.05
C GLY A 122 -21.22 21.70 -1.04
N THR A 123 -21.94 22.00 0.05
CA THR A 123 -23.37 21.66 0.15
C THR A 123 -24.36 22.80 0.25
N ASP A 124 -24.00 24.06 0.52
CA ASP A 124 -24.98 25.16 0.49
C ASP A 124 -24.36 26.54 0.27
N GLY A 125 -24.62 27.15 -0.90
CA GLY A 125 -24.61 28.60 -1.10
C GLY A 125 -23.53 29.19 -2.02
N GLY A 126 -23.91 29.53 -3.26
CA GLY A 126 -23.23 30.55 -4.06
C GLY A 126 -22.61 30.07 -5.39
N ALA A 127 -23.43 29.66 -6.35
CA ALA A 127 -23.02 29.20 -7.69
C ALA A 127 -22.38 30.28 -8.61
N ASP A 128 -22.02 31.46 -8.11
CA ASP A 128 -21.65 32.61 -8.96
C ASP A 128 -20.25 33.21 -8.73
N ALA A 129 -19.39 32.54 -7.94
CA ALA A 129 -18.01 33.02 -7.73
C ALA A 129 -16.96 31.90 -7.68
N GLU A 130 -17.27 30.71 -8.18
CA GLU A 130 -16.25 29.65 -8.28
C GLU A 130 -15.46 29.81 -9.58
N PRO A 131 -14.12 29.98 -9.52
CA PRO A 131 -13.28 30.09 -10.71
C PRO A 131 -13.47 28.90 -11.66
N GLU A 132 -13.55 29.17 -12.96
CA GLU A 132 -13.87 28.19 -13.99
C GLU A 132 -12.98 26.93 -13.93
N HIS A 133 -11.71 27.07 -13.57
CA HIS A 133 -10.78 25.95 -13.45
C HIS A 133 -11.13 25.00 -12.30
N ILE A 134 -11.71 25.50 -11.18
CA ILE A 134 -12.14 24.65 -10.06
C ILE A 134 -13.42 23.89 -10.45
N GLN A 135 -14.37 24.54 -11.13
CA GLN A 135 -15.56 23.88 -11.66
C GLN A 135 -15.18 22.77 -12.66
N ARG A 136 -14.25 23.06 -13.57
CA ARG A 136 -13.71 22.08 -14.54
C ARG A 136 -13.00 20.93 -13.82
N LEU A 137 -12.18 21.21 -12.80
CA LEU A 137 -11.50 20.19 -12.02
C LEU A 137 -12.49 19.28 -11.28
N ARG A 138 -13.50 19.84 -10.61
CA ARG A 138 -14.57 19.07 -9.95
C ARG A 138 -15.32 18.19 -10.95
N THR A 139 -15.66 18.74 -12.11
CA THR A 139 -16.30 17.99 -13.19
C THR A 139 -15.42 16.83 -13.67
N LEU A 140 -14.13 17.06 -13.89
CA LEU A 140 -13.18 16.03 -14.30
C LEU A 140 -12.99 14.94 -13.24
N THR A 141 -12.91 15.31 -11.96
CA THR A 141 -12.83 14.35 -10.85
C THR A 141 -14.09 13.49 -10.79
N HIS A 142 -15.27 14.08 -10.97
CA HIS A 142 -16.53 13.35 -10.98
C HIS A 142 -16.66 12.43 -12.20
N VAL A 143 -16.23 12.90 -13.37
CA VAL A 143 -16.18 12.09 -14.60
C VAL A 143 -15.23 10.92 -14.41
N ARG A 144 -14.03 11.14 -13.86
CA ARG A 144 -13.08 10.06 -13.55
C ARG A 144 -13.69 9.03 -12.61
N ALA A 145 -14.25 9.46 -11.48
CA ALA A 145 -14.88 8.55 -10.52
C ALA A 145 -16.02 7.73 -11.16
N ARG A 146 -16.82 8.35 -12.03
CA ARG A 146 -17.88 7.66 -12.79
C ARG A 146 -17.30 6.66 -13.80
N LEU A 147 -16.23 7.02 -14.51
CA LEU A 147 -15.57 6.11 -15.45
C LEU A 147 -14.95 4.92 -14.72
N ASP A 148 -14.26 5.15 -13.60
CA ASP A 148 -13.69 4.08 -12.76
C ASP A 148 -14.81 3.14 -12.25
N ALA A 149 -15.96 3.69 -11.83
CA ALA A 149 -17.11 2.89 -11.44
C ALA A 149 -17.69 2.07 -12.60
N VAL A 150 -17.78 2.63 -13.81
CA VAL A 150 -18.23 1.89 -15.01
C VAL A 150 -17.26 0.77 -15.37
N ILE A 151 -15.95 1.05 -15.34
CA ILE A 151 -14.92 0.03 -15.61
C ILE A 151 -15.02 -1.11 -14.60
N ARG A 152 -15.19 -0.80 -13.31
CA ARG A 152 -15.35 -1.82 -12.27
C ARG A 152 -16.60 -2.65 -12.48
N VAL A 153 -17.77 -2.02 -12.64
CA VAL A 153 -19.05 -2.73 -12.84
C VAL A 153 -18.99 -3.60 -14.09
N PHE A 154 -18.40 -3.12 -15.18
CA PHE A 154 -18.24 -3.90 -16.40
C PHE A 154 -17.21 -5.03 -16.22
N GLY A 155 -16.11 -4.78 -15.52
CA GLY A 155 -15.12 -5.79 -15.17
C GLY A 155 -15.73 -6.93 -14.35
N ASP A 156 -16.40 -6.60 -13.24
CA ASP A 156 -17.07 -7.55 -12.35
C ASP A 156 -18.16 -8.34 -13.10
N ALA A 157 -18.88 -7.69 -14.03
CA ALA A 157 -19.82 -8.36 -14.91
C ALA A 157 -19.11 -9.34 -15.86
N MET A 158 -17.99 -8.95 -16.46
CA MET A 158 -17.23 -9.80 -17.40
C MET A 158 -16.58 -11.02 -16.73
N GLU A 159 -16.33 -10.98 -15.42
CA GLU A 159 -15.88 -12.15 -14.64
C GLU A 159 -16.93 -13.27 -14.54
N TRP A 160 -18.18 -13.00 -14.94
CA TRP A 160 -19.25 -13.97 -15.04
C TRP A 160 -19.59 -14.34 -16.51
N PRO A 161 -18.73 -15.11 -17.20
CA PRO A 161 -18.99 -15.58 -18.55
C PRO A 161 -20.10 -16.64 -18.56
N LEU A 162 -20.94 -16.60 -19.60
CA LEU A 162 -21.88 -17.67 -19.90
C LEU A 162 -21.27 -18.66 -20.89
N ALA A 163 -21.63 -19.93 -20.75
CA ALA A 163 -21.26 -20.95 -21.72
C ALA A 163 -22.00 -20.67 -23.05
N PRO A 164 -21.34 -20.70 -24.22
CA PRO A 164 -21.99 -20.42 -25.50
C PRO A 164 -23.23 -21.28 -25.74
N SER A 165 -23.21 -22.55 -25.30
CA SER A 165 -24.35 -23.48 -25.40
C SER A 165 -25.61 -23.04 -24.65
N GLU A 166 -25.50 -22.18 -23.64
CA GLU A 166 -26.65 -21.62 -22.91
C GLU A 166 -27.35 -20.50 -23.70
N LEU A 167 -26.64 -19.85 -24.61
CA LEU A 167 -27.15 -18.85 -25.55
C LEU A 167 -27.67 -19.51 -26.85
N SER A 168 -27.09 -20.65 -27.23
CA SER A 168 -27.34 -21.37 -28.48
C SER A 168 -28.69 -22.10 -28.58
N SER A 169 -29.60 -21.91 -27.65
CA SER A 169 -30.94 -22.52 -27.77
C SER A 169 -31.77 -21.88 -28.90
N SER A 170 -31.39 -20.72 -29.46
CA SER A 170 -32.20 -20.04 -30.51
C SER A 170 -31.49 -19.04 -31.45
N LEU A 171 -30.15 -19.06 -31.64
CA LEU A 171 -29.50 -18.07 -32.53
C LEU A 171 -28.85 -18.71 -33.77
N ILE A 172 -29.38 -18.30 -34.92
CA ILE A 172 -28.91 -18.55 -36.28
C ILE A 172 -27.47 -18.01 -36.41
N SER A 173 -26.57 -18.83 -36.97
CA SER A 173 -25.21 -18.45 -37.35
C SER A 173 -25.21 -17.19 -38.21
N VAL A 174 -24.81 -16.06 -37.60
CA VAL A 174 -24.44 -14.85 -38.32
C VAL A 174 -23.02 -14.50 -37.87
N THR A 175 -22.07 -14.92 -38.71
CA THR A 175 -20.68 -14.48 -38.85
C THR A 175 -19.98 -14.00 -37.57
N ALA A 176 -19.58 -14.94 -36.71
CA ALA A 176 -18.43 -14.74 -35.84
C ALA A 176 -17.13 -14.97 -36.65
N PRO A 177 -16.02 -14.28 -36.37
CA PRO A 177 -14.72 -14.60 -36.95
C PRO A 177 -14.38 -16.08 -36.69
N ASP A 178 -13.53 -16.67 -37.53
CA ASP A 178 -13.11 -18.08 -37.47
C ASP A 178 -12.35 -18.37 -36.16
N VAL A 179 -13.10 -18.52 -35.07
CA VAL A 179 -12.63 -18.91 -33.75
C VAL A 179 -12.51 -20.42 -33.78
N GLY A 180 -11.28 -20.93 -33.61
CA GLY A 180 -10.99 -22.36 -33.70
C GLY A 180 -11.81 -23.20 -32.71
N PRO A 181 -12.05 -24.49 -33.01
CA PRO A 181 -12.88 -25.37 -32.18
C PRO A 181 -12.35 -25.54 -30.74
N GLU A 182 -11.03 -25.41 -30.54
CA GLU A 182 -10.40 -25.44 -29.21
C GLU A 182 -10.79 -24.20 -28.38
N GLU A 183 -10.78 -22.99 -28.96
CA GLU A 183 -11.13 -21.75 -28.24
C GLU A 183 -12.62 -21.70 -27.83
N VAL A 184 -13.51 -22.29 -28.64
CA VAL A 184 -14.94 -22.43 -28.31
C VAL A 184 -15.13 -23.36 -27.11
N ARG A 185 -14.40 -24.48 -27.08
CA ARG A 185 -14.44 -25.45 -25.98
C ARG A 185 -13.86 -24.87 -24.69
N ASP A 186 -12.76 -24.14 -24.78
CA ASP A 186 -12.16 -23.44 -23.63
C ASP A 186 -13.11 -22.38 -23.06
N ARG A 187 -13.80 -21.61 -23.92
CA ARG A 187 -14.79 -20.62 -23.49
C ARG A 187 -16.03 -21.27 -22.89
N GLU A 188 -16.44 -22.42 -23.42
CA GLU A 188 -17.55 -23.21 -22.92
C GLU A 188 -17.26 -23.82 -21.54
N GLU A 189 -16.05 -24.35 -21.34
CA GLU A 189 -15.60 -24.88 -20.05
C GLU A 189 -15.53 -23.75 -19.01
N LYS A 190 -14.90 -22.61 -19.34
CA LYS A 190 -14.81 -21.44 -18.46
C LYS A 190 -16.18 -20.91 -18.01
N GLY A 191 -17.16 -20.84 -18.93
CA GLY A 191 -18.52 -20.41 -18.59
C GLY A 191 -19.22 -21.36 -17.62
N ARG A 192 -19.08 -22.67 -17.83
CA ARG A 192 -19.66 -23.69 -16.94
C ARG A 192 -18.97 -23.71 -15.58
N GLU A 193 -17.66 -23.58 -15.55
CA GLU A 193 -16.88 -23.50 -14.32
C GLU A 193 -17.24 -22.27 -13.50
N ALA A 194 -17.37 -21.10 -14.14
CA ALA A 194 -17.80 -19.87 -13.48
C ALA A 194 -19.18 -20.01 -12.84
N ALA A 195 -20.14 -20.59 -13.57
CA ALA A 195 -21.49 -20.85 -13.03
C ALA A 195 -21.47 -21.86 -11.87
N ARG A 196 -20.63 -22.90 -11.93
CA ARG A 196 -20.45 -23.87 -10.83
C ARG A 196 -19.80 -23.22 -9.62
N LYS A 197 -18.78 -22.40 -9.84
CA LYS A 197 -18.06 -21.67 -8.77
C LYS A 197 -19.00 -20.74 -8.02
N LEU A 198 -19.82 -19.96 -8.71
CA LEU A 198 -20.82 -19.08 -8.08
C LEU A 198 -21.83 -19.86 -7.24
N ARG A 199 -22.33 -20.99 -7.75
CA ARG A 199 -23.23 -21.87 -6.98
C ARG A 199 -22.54 -22.44 -5.74
N ALA A 200 -21.30 -22.90 -5.87
CA ALA A 200 -20.53 -23.45 -4.76
C ALA A 200 -20.27 -22.39 -3.68
N GLU A 201 -19.91 -21.17 -4.08
CA GLU A 201 -19.71 -20.03 -3.18
C GLU A 201 -20.98 -19.72 -2.37
N VAL A 202 -22.14 -19.66 -3.03
CA VAL A 202 -23.43 -19.43 -2.36
C VAL A 202 -23.77 -20.57 -1.39
N VAL A 203 -23.54 -21.83 -1.78
CA VAL A 203 -23.79 -22.98 -0.89
C VAL A 203 -22.84 -22.96 0.32
N GLU A 204 -21.56 -22.66 0.13
CA GLU A 204 -20.59 -22.53 1.21
C GLU A 204 -20.96 -21.37 2.16
N MET A 205 -21.48 -20.25 1.63
CA MET A 205 -22.01 -19.17 2.44
C MET A 205 -23.18 -19.63 3.31
N LEU A 206 -24.10 -20.45 2.77
CA LEU A 206 -25.26 -20.97 3.49
C LEU A 206 -24.90 -21.94 4.64
N GLU A 207 -23.73 -22.57 4.62
CA GLU A 207 -23.26 -23.46 5.71
C GLU A 207 -22.82 -22.70 6.97
N ARG A 208 -22.60 -21.38 6.88
CA ARG A 208 -22.19 -20.52 8.01
C ARG A 208 -23.37 -20.15 8.90
N GLU A 209 -23.10 -19.80 10.17
CA GLU A 209 -24.14 -19.57 11.19
C GLU A 209 -25.09 -18.37 10.91
N ASP A 210 -24.66 -17.39 10.10
CA ASP A 210 -25.48 -16.28 9.55
C ASP A 210 -25.57 -16.34 7.99
N GLY A 211 -25.37 -17.52 7.42
CA GLY A 211 -25.13 -17.73 6.01
C GLY A 211 -26.25 -17.30 5.06
N VAL A 212 -27.50 -17.36 5.52
CA VAL A 212 -28.68 -17.01 4.70
C VAL A 212 -28.68 -15.54 4.29
N LYS A 213 -28.34 -14.62 5.21
CA LYS A 213 -28.31 -13.19 4.90
C LYS A 213 -27.16 -12.83 3.96
N ALA A 214 -25.98 -13.41 4.20
CA ALA A 214 -24.81 -13.21 3.35
C ALA A 214 -25.04 -13.76 1.93
N ALA A 215 -25.69 -14.92 1.82
CA ALA A 215 -26.05 -15.51 0.54
C ALA A 215 -27.12 -14.68 -0.20
N GLU A 216 -28.11 -14.15 0.51
CA GLU A 216 -29.13 -13.24 -0.06
C GLU A 216 -28.50 -11.95 -0.61
N GLU A 217 -27.61 -11.32 0.16
CA GLU A 217 -26.85 -10.14 -0.27
C GLU A 217 -26.01 -10.44 -1.52
N ARG A 218 -25.33 -11.59 -1.56
CA ARG A 218 -24.55 -12.00 -2.73
C ARG A 218 -25.40 -12.19 -3.98
N VAL A 219 -26.59 -12.81 -3.85
CA VAL A 219 -27.52 -12.98 -4.98
C VAL A 219 -28.04 -11.62 -5.45
N GLU A 220 -28.26 -10.67 -4.54
CA GLU A 220 -28.65 -9.30 -4.88
C GLU A 220 -27.55 -8.55 -5.65
N GLU A 221 -26.27 -8.69 -5.25
CA GLU A 221 -25.13 -8.14 -5.99
C GLU A 221 -25.05 -8.69 -7.41
N LEU A 222 -25.15 -10.02 -7.55
CA LEU A 222 -25.16 -10.68 -8.87
C LEU A 222 -26.34 -10.22 -9.72
N ARG A 223 -27.49 -9.91 -9.11
CA ARG A 223 -28.65 -9.32 -9.79
C ARG A 223 -28.39 -7.89 -10.27
N LYS A 224 -27.68 -7.07 -9.49
CA LYS A 224 -27.25 -5.72 -9.91
C LYS A 224 -26.29 -5.80 -11.10
N LEU A 225 -25.32 -6.71 -11.05
CA LEU A 225 -24.38 -6.96 -12.15
C LEU A 225 -25.11 -7.47 -13.41
N ALA A 226 -26.08 -8.39 -13.27
CA ALA A 226 -26.89 -8.89 -14.38
C ALA A 226 -27.63 -7.78 -15.15
N GLY A 227 -27.91 -6.65 -14.50
CA GLY A 227 -28.53 -5.49 -15.12
C GLY A 227 -27.71 -4.88 -16.28
N VAL A 228 -26.39 -5.09 -16.32
CA VAL A 228 -25.51 -4.62 -17.41
C VAL A 228 -25.92 -5.20 -18.77
N TRP A 229 -26.54 -6.38 -18.79
CA TRP A 229 -26.96 -7.08 -20.01
C TRP A 229 -28.44 -6.92 -20.33
N LYS A 230 -29.13 -5.98 -19.69
CA LYS A 230 -30.53 -5.68 -19.98
C LYS A 230 -30.71 -5.32 -21.46
N GLY A 231 -31.66 -5.98 -22.12
CA GLY A 231 -31.92 -5.83 -23.56
C GLY A 231 -31.02 -6.67 -24.46
N THR A 232 -30.09 -7.46 -23.91
CA THR A 232 -29.24 -8.38 -24.69
C THR A 232 -29.83 -9.80 -24.74
N ALA A 233 -29.29 -10.65 -25.62
CA ALA A 233 -29.67 -12.06 -25.69
C ALA A 233 -29.37 -12.85 -24.39
N GLU A 234 -28.47 -12.33 -23.55
CA GLU A 234 -28.01 -13.01 -22.34
C GLU A 234 -28.88 -12.74 -21.11
N GLU A 235 -29.74 -11.71 -21.15
CA GLU A 235 -30.57 -11.25 -20.02
C GLU A 235 -31.42 -12.39 -19.43
N LYS A 236 -32.15 -13.12 -20.29
CA LYS A 236 -33.06 -14.19 -19.85
C LYS A 236 -32.32 -15.39 -19.26
N VAL A 237 -31.11 -15.68 -19.76
CA VAL A 237 -30.30 -16.82 -19.27
C VAL A 237 -29.73 -16.49 -17.90
N ARG A 238 -29.16 -15.29 -17.72
CA ARG A 238 -28.68 -14.82 -16.42
C ARG A 238 -29.81 -14.75 -15.38
N ALA A 239 -30.98 -14.26 -15.76
CA ALA A 239 -32.15 -14.23 -14.87
C ALA A 239 -32.49 -15.64 -14.34
N ARG A 240 -32.54 -16.66 -15.21
CA ARG A 240 -32.78 -18.05 -14.80
C ARG A 240 -31.72 -18.60 -13.85
N HIS A 241 -30.45 -18.19 -14.02
CA HIS A 241 -29.38 -18.59 -13.11
C HIS A 241 -29.56 -17.98 -11.73
N LEU A 242 -29.92 -16.69 -11.66
CA LEU A 242 -30.21 -16.00 -10.41
C LEU A 242 -31.45 -16.58 -9.71
N ASP A 243 -32.53 -16.84 -10.44
CA ASP A 243 -33.73 -17.50 -9.90
C ASP A 243 -33.41 -18.88 -9.29
N GLY A 244 -32.43 -19.58 -9.85
CA GLY A 244 -31.92 -20.84 -9.32
C GLY A 244 -31.15 -20.68 -8.01
N LEU A 245 -30.32 -19.64 -7.90
CA LEU A 245 -29.59 -19.31 -6.68
C LEU A 245 -30.53 -18.82 -5.56
N GLU A 246 -31.50 -17.97 -5.90
CA GLU A 246 -32.52 -17.45 -4.98
C GLU A 246 -33.33 -18.59 -4.36
N LYS A 247 -33.74 -19.59 -5.16
CA LYS A 247 -34.41 -20.79 -4.65
C LYS A 247 -33.55 -21.58 -3.65
N LEU A 248 -32.23 -21.69 -3.87
CA LEU A 248 -31.34 -22.38 -2.92
C LEU A 248 -31.29 -21.64 -1.58
N VAL A 249 -31.24 -20.31 -1.61
CA VAL A 249 -31.27 -19.47 -0.41
C VAL A 249 -32.61 -19.58 0.31
N GLU A 250 -33.74 -19.50 -0.41
CA GLU A 250 -35.08 -19.68 0.17
C GLU A 250 -35.28 -21.06 0.80
N GLU A 251 -34.76 -22.12 0.16
CA GLU A 251 -34.85 -23.49 0.70
C GLU A 251 -34.07 -23.64 2.01
N GLU A 252 -32.87 -23.07 2.11
CA GLU A 252 -32.10 -23.05 3.36
C GLU A 252 -32.74 -22.16 4.42
N GLN A 253 -33.26 -20.99 4.04
CA GLN A 253 -34.02 -20.12 4.94
C GLN A 253 -35.23 -20.86 5.54
N ARG A 254 -35.96 -21.63 4.73
CA ARG A 254 -37.07 -22.48 5.19
C ARG A 254 -36.61 -23.61 6.10
N LYS A 255 -35.46 -24.25 5.84
CA LYS A 255 -34.89 -25.30 6.71
C LYS A 255 -34.47 -24.74 8.07
N VAL A 256 -33.79 -23.59 8.08
CA VAL A 256 -33.39 -22.89 9.30
C VAL A 256 -34.62 -22.47 10.11
N ALA A 257 -35.65 -21.93 9.46
CA ALA A 257 -36.92 -21.58 10.11
C ALA A 257 -37.60 -22.81 10.74
N ARG A 258 -37.73 -23.92 10.00
CA ARG A 258 -38.31 -25.19 10.52
C ARG A 258 -37.52 -25.76 11.70
N LYS A 259 -36.18 -25.70 11.66
CA LYS A 259 -35.30 -26.15 12.75
C LYS A 259 -35.47 -25.29 14.01
N SER A 260 -35.71 -23.98 13.83
CA SER A 260 -35.99 -23.05 14.93
C SER A 260 -37.37 -23.28 15.57
N GLU A 261 -38.39 -23.59 14.77
CA GLU A 261 -39.75 -23.89 15.25
C GLU A 261 -39.83 -25.26 15.98
N GLY A 262 -39.17 -26.28 15.45
CA GLY A 262 -39.07 -27.60 16.11
C GLY A 262 -38.36 -27.54 17.47
N ARG A 263 -37.38 -26.64 17.62
CA ARG A 263 -36.70 -26.41 18.91
C ARG A 263 -37.58 -25.65 19.92
N ARG A 264 -38.53 -24.83 19.45
CA ARG A 264 -39.51 -24.12 20.31
C ARG A 264 -40.62 -25.05 20.80
N GLN A 265 -41.06 -26.03 20.02
CA GLN A 265 -42.08 -27.01 20.45
C GLN A 265 -41.53 -28.10 21.39
N ALA A 266 -40.25 -28.46 21.30
CA ALA A 266 -39.63 -29.44 22.21
C ALA A 266 -39.21 -28.88 23.58
N GLY A 267 -39.20 -27.56 23.77
CA GLY A 267 -38.77 -26.89 25.01
C GLY A 267 -39.89 -26.53 26.00
N GLY A 268 -41.14 -26.94 25.74
CA GLY A 268 -42.32 -26.53 26.49
C GLY A 268 -42.85 -27.56 27.49
N THR A 269 -42.03 -28.07 28.42
CA THR A 269 -42.56 -28.67 29.65
C THR A 269 -42.35 -27.70 30.81
N VAL A 270 -43.44 -27.00 31.15
CA VAL A 270 -43.56 -26.06 32.26
C VAL A 270 -43.37 -26.80 33.59
N ALA A 271 -42.28 -26.51 34.31
CA ALA A 271 -42.13 -26.86 35.72
C ALA A 271 -42.75 -25.73 36.57
N GLN A 272 -43.91 -25.99 37.18
CA GLN A 272 -44.44 -25.16 38.26
C GLN A 272 -43.72 -25.50 39.59
N PRO A 273 -43.41 -24.52 40.46
CA PRO A 273 -42.84 -24.78 41.76
C PRO A 273 -43.95 -25.12 42.78
N ALA A 274 -43.83 -26.27 43.43
CA ALA A 274 -44.75 -26.73 44.47
C ALA A 274 -44.35 -26.18 45.86
N GLU A 275 -45.23 -25.36 46.42
CA GLU A 275 -45.22 -24.94 47.82
C GLU A 275 -45.81 -26.04 48.72
N ARG A 276 -45.37 -26.05 49.98
CA ARG A 276 -45.43 -27.18 50.91
C ARG A 276 -46.59 -27.02 51.91
N ARG A 277 -47.55 -27.96 52.00
CA ARG A 277 -48.34 -28.23 53.24
C ARG A 277 -49.16 -29.55 53.20
N VAL A 278 -48.73 -30.47 54.07
CA VAL A 278 -49.36 -31.51 54.96
C VAL A 278 -50.86 -31.89 54.80
N PRO A 279 -51.27 -33.16 55.08
CA PRO A 279 -52.35 -33.90 54.41
C PRO A 279 -53.64 -34.11 55.22
N ASP A 280 -54.72 -34.58 54.55
CA ASP A 280 -55.73 -35.49 55.13
C ASP A 280 -56.47 -36.29 54.03
N ALA A 281 -56.92 -37.51 54.34
CA ALA A 281 -57.53 -38.52 53.44
C ALA A 281 -59.09 -38.34 53.27
N PRO A 282 -59.90 -39.22 52.62
CA PRO A 282 -59.67 -40.43 51.77
C PRO A 282 -60.53 -40.57 50.45
N ARG A 283 -60.06 -41.42 49.50
CA ARG A 283 -60.70 -42.35 48.48
C ARG A 283 -62.10 -42.07 47.82
N PRO A 284 -62.51 -42.72 46.69
CA PRO A 284 -61.87 -43.76 45.85
C PRO A 284 -62.05 -43.67 44.29
N ALA A 285 -61.43 -44.64 43.59
CA ALA A 285 -61.92 -45.43 42.45
C ALA A 285 -61.50 -45.10 40.99
N ALA A 286 -60.97 -46.16 40.35
CA ALA A 286 -61.02 -46.53 38.92
C ALA A 286 -60.22 -45.64 37.93
N GLU A 287 -59.59 -46.12 36.86
CA GLU A 287 -59.36 -47.41 36.22
C GLU A 287 -58.42 -47.12 35.02
N GLY A 288 -57.71 -48.13 34.54
CA GLY A 288 -57.51 -48.24 33.09
C GLY A 288 -56.37 -47.47 32.44
N SER A 289 -55.14 -47.70 32.92
CA SER A 289 -53.99 -47.74 32.00
C SER A 289 -54.15 -48.93 31.02
N TYR A 290 -53.58 -48.82 29.81
CA TYR A 290 -53.55 -49.80 28.71
C TYR A 290 -54.70 -49.76 27.67
N GLY A 291 -54.61 -48.87 26.68
CA GLY A 291 -55.67 -48.72 25.65
C GLY A 291 -55.28 -48.44 24.20
N PHE A 292 -54.00 -48.43 23.79
CA PHE A 292 -53.67 -48.15 22.38
C PHE A 292 -52.83 -49.24 21.69
N MET A 293 -51.90 -49.88 22.42
CA MET A 293 -51.05 -50.92 21.82
C MET A 293 -51.81 -52.20 21.42
N ASN A 294 -53.00 -52.43 21.98
CA ASN A 294 -53.88 -53.54 21.56
C ASN A 294 -54.65 -53.25 20.25
N SER A 295 -54.87 -51.98 19.89
CA SER A 295 -55.59 -51.62 18.65
C SER A 295 -54.71 -51.72 17.40
N LEU A 296 -53.39 -51.55 17.52
CA LEU A 296 -52.46 -51.68 16.38
C LEU A 296 -52.07 -53.12 16.07
N ARG A 297 -52.17 -54.05 17.03
CA ARG A 297 -51.87 -55.47 16.81
C ARG A 297 -53.02 -56.20 16.09
N LYS A 298 -54.25 -55.67 16.19
CA LYS A 298 -55.46 -56.28 15.64
C LYS A 298 -55.76 -55.85 14.18
N MET A 299 -55.25 -54.71 13.71
CA MET A 299 -55.47 -54.26 12.33
C MET A 299 -54.50 -54.83 11.29
N ARG A 300 -53.46 -55.57 11.69
CA ARG A 300 -52.44 -56.09 10.76
C ARG A 300 -52.41 -57.62 10.62
N GLY A 301 -53.25 -58.35 11.36
CA GLY A 301 -53.29 -59.82 11.33
C GLY A 301 -54.36 -60.42 10.39
N ASP A 302 -55.46 -59.71 10.15
CA ASP A 302 -56.68 -60.29 9.53
C ASP A 302 -56.92 -59.85 8.07
N ILE A 303 -55.87 -59.53 7.33
CA ILE A 303 -55.97 -59.26 5.88
C ILE A 303 -55.00 -60.19 5.13
N TYR A 304 -55.49 -61.43 4.93
CA TYR A 304 -55.20 -62.40 3.85
C TYR A 304 -53.76 -62.78 3.46
N ILE A 305 -53.48 -64.09 3.56
CA ILE A 305 -52.91 -65.06 2.57
C ILE A 305 -52.85 -66.39 3.36
N GLU A 306 -53.81 -67.31 3.22
CA GLU A 306 -53.84 -68.41 2.22
C GLU A 306 -52.94 -68.24 0.99
#